data_AF-A0A7V0ZND5-F1
#
_entry.id   AF-A0A7V0ZND5-F1
#
_cell.length_a   1.000
_cell.length_b   1.000
_cell.length_c   1.000
_cell.angle_alpha   90.00
_cell.angle_beta   90.00
_cell.angle_gamma   90.00
#
_symmetry.space_group_name_H-M   'P 1'
#
loop_
_entity.id
_entity.type
_entity.pdbx_description
1 polymer ?
#
loop_
_entity_poly.entity_id
_entity_poly.type
_entity_poly.pdbx_seq_one_letter_code
_entity_poly.pdbx_strand_id
1 'polypeptide(L)'
;MPSRDNYTQLTALLLSVAGALLFLSFGYTEMAGSDMWWHIAAGRELLQTKTLWMVDDWSYSALGKDWLNHEWLSDIIFYTWVSVGGVESLVYWKWLVLVATFAILQHVLSRESGSPFAGLVCAGIAMAIAAPFL
;
A
#
# COMPACT_ATOMS: atom_id res chain seq x y z
N MET A 1 38.14 17.72 -6.37
CA MET A 1 37.89 16.45 -5.67
C MET A 1 36.48 16.52 -5.10
N PRO A 2 35.59 15.55 -5.35
CA PRO A 2 34.27 15.54 -4.71
C PRO A 2 34.46 15.50 -3.19
N SER A 3 33.68 16.28 -2.44
CA SER A 3 33.68 16.22 -0.98
C SER A 3 33.20 14.84 -0.52
N ARG A 4 33.68 14.39 0.65
CA ARG A 4 33.28 13.10 1.27
C ARG A 4 31.75 12.96 1.38
N ASP A 5 31.05 14.09 1.49
CA ASP A 5 29.59 14.18 1.56
C ASP A 5 28.89 13.74 0.27
N ASN A 6 29.46 14.02 -0.91
CA ASN A 6 28.87 13.63 -2.20
C ASN A 6 28.78 12.10 -2.35
N TYR A 7 29.80 11.38 -1.88
CA TYR A 7 29.82 9.92 -1.92
C TYR A 7 28.79 9.31 -0.95
N THR A 8 28.63 9.91 0.24
CA THR A 8 27.64 9.49 1.22
C THR A 8 26.21 9.68 0.70
N GLN A 9 25.93 10.85 0.10
CA GLN A 9 24.63 11.14 -0.50
C GLN A 9 24.31 10.21 -1.68
N LEU A 10 25.29 9.99 -2.56
CA LEU A 10 25.13 9.05 -3.67
C LEU A 10 24.87 7.63 -3.17
N THR A 11 25.61 7.18 -2.15
CA THR A 11 25.41 5.85 -1.55
C THR A 11 24.02 5.71 -0.94
N ALA A 12 23.55 6.72 -0.21
CA ALA A 12 22.21 6.74 0.37
C ALA A 12 21.14 6.66 -0.73
N LEU A 13 21.28 7.45 -1.80
CA LEU A 13 20.36 7.41 -2.94
C LEU A 13 20.32 6.04 -3.61
N LEU A 14 21.49 5.45 -3.90
CA LEU A 14 21.58 4.12 -4.51
C LEU A 14 20.92 3.05 -3.63
N LEU A 15 21.09 3.12 -2.31
CA LEU A 15 20.46 2.19 -1.38
C LEU A 15 18.95 2.41 -1.25
N SER A 16 18.46 3.64 -1.36
CA SER A 16 17.01 3.91 -1.44
C SER A 16 16.39 3.36 -2.71
N VAL A 17 17.07 3.50 -3.86
CA VAL A 17 16.61 2.92 -5.13
C VAL A 17 16.66 1.40 -5.08
N ALA A 18 17.74 0.81 -4.55
CA ALA A 18 17.84 -0.63 -4.36
C ALA A 18 16.74 -1.18 -3.44
N GLY A 19 16.42 -0.45 -2.36
CA GLY A 19 15.30 -0.76 -1.48
C GLY A 19 13.96 -0.75 -2.20
N ALA A 20 13.66 0.32 -2.94
CA ALA A 20 12.41 0.41 -3.72
C ALA A 20 12.23 -0.77 -4.69
N LEU A 21 13.29 -1.17 -5.40
CA LEU A 21 13.27 -2.33 -6.28
C LEU A 21 13.08 -3.65 -5.52
N LEU A 22 13.74 -3.81 -4.37
CA LEU A 22 13.58 -4.97 -3.50
C LEU A 22 12.13 -5.08 -3.00
N PHE A 23 11.55 -4.00 -2.48
CA PHE A 23 10.18 -4.00 -1.97
C PHE A 23 9.18 -4.31 -3.07
N LEU A 24 9.36 -3.70 -4.26
CA LEU A 24 8.56 -4.03 -5.42
C LEU A 24 8.65 -5.51 -5.80
N SER A 25 9.83 -6.14 -5.74
CA SER A 25 9.98 -7.56 -6.12
C SER A 25 9.16 -8.53 -5.26
N PHE A 26 8.94 -8.19 -3.99
CA PHE A 26 8.08 -8.98 -3.10
C PHE A 26 6.60 -8.68 -3.34
N GLY A 27 6.26 -7.43 -3.68
CA GLY A 27 4.90 -6.99 -3.95
C GLY A 27 4.40 -7.24 -5.36
N TYR A 28 5.25 -7.76 -6.26
CA TYR A 28 4.96 -8.00 -7.67
C TYR A 28 4.06 -9.23 -7.86
N THR A 29 2.87 -9.14 -7.31
CA THR A 29 1.82 -10.16 -7.35
C THR A 29 0.50 -9.50 -7.73
N GLU A 30 -0.44 -10.30 -8.21
CA GLU A 30 -1.79 -9.86 -8.53
C GLU A 30 -2.53 -9.34 -7.28
N MET A 31 -3.59 -8.56 -7.49
CA MET A 31 -4.50 -8.19 -6.42
C MET A 31 -5.44 -9.37 -6.17
N ALA A 32 -5.24 -10.08 -5.06
CA ALA A 32 -6.06 -11.23 -4.68
C ALA A 32 -6.74 -10.94 -3.34
N GLY A 33 -8.07 -10.93 -3.33
CA GLY A 33 -8.87 -10.77 -2.12
C GLY A 33 -10.32 -11.14 -2.39
N SER A 34 -10.91 -12.01 -1.56
CA SER A 34 -12.31 -12.43 -1.70
C SER A 34 -13.27 -11.24 -1.65
N ASP A 35 -12.88 -10.21 -0.90
CA ASP A 35 -13.76 -9.10 -0.55
C ASP A 35 -13.47 -7.86 -1.42
N MET A 36 -12.56 -7.96 -2.41
CA MET A 36 -12.19 -6.85 -3.30
C MET A 36 -13.43 -6.24 -3.99
N TRP A 37 -14.33 -7.09 -4.49
CA TRP A 37 -15.55 -6.65 -5.15
C TRP A 37 -16.49 -5.91 -4.20
N TRP A 38 -16.49 -6.29 -2.92
CA TRP A 38 -17.25 -5.63 -1.87
C TRP A 38 -16.75 -4.19 -1.66
N HIS A 39 -15.44 -4.00 -1.51
CA HIS A 39 -14.83 -2.67 -1.36
C HIS A 39 -15.10 -1.75 -2.56
N ILE A 40 -15.03 -2.30 -3.79
CA ILE A 40 -15.32 -1.52 -5.00
C ILE A 40 -16.81 -1.13 -5.05
N ALA A 41 -17.71 -2.05 -4.70
CA ALA A 41 -19.15 -1.79 -4.69
C ALA A 41 -19.53 -0.79 -3.60
N ALA A 42 -18.97 -0.94 -2.40
CA ALA A 42 -19.18 -0.03 -1.29
C ALA A 42 -18.64 1.36 -1.58
N GLY A 43 -17.44 1.48 -2.17
CA GLY A 43 -16.87 2.76 -2.58
C GLY A 43 -17.74 3.50 -3.60
N ARG A 44 -18.33 2.77 -4.55
CA ARG A 44 -19.30 3.32 -5.50
C ARG A 44 -20.53 3.87 -4.79
N GLU A 45 -21.11 3.09 -3.88
CA GLU A 45 -22.32 3.48 -3.15
C GLU A 45 -22.06 4.69 -2.25
N LEU A 46 -20.96 4.70 -1.49
CA LEU A 46 -20.54 5.83 -0.65
C LEU A 46 -20.47 7.14 -1.44
N LEU A 47 -19.90 7.11 -2.65
CA LEU A 47 -19.83 8.31 -3.51
C LEU A 47 -21.19 8.72 -4.10
N GLN A 48 -22.09 7.77 -4.35
CA GLN A 48 -23.43 8.03 -4.88
C GLN A 48 -24.38 8.59 -3.81
N THR A 49 -24.40 7.97 -2.63
CA THR A 49 -25.33 8.27 -1.55
C THR A 49 -24.80 9.36 -0.62
N LYS A 50 -23.48 9.56 -0.56
CA LYS A 50 -22.79 10.52 0.32
C LYS A 50 -23.08 10.30 1.80
N THR A 51 -23.35 9.05 2.19
CA THR A 51 -23.57 8.62 3.57
C THR A 51 -22.63 7.47 3.90
N LEU A 52 -22.15 7.44 5.15
CA LEU A 52 -21.36 6.32 5.68
C LEU A 52 -22.23 5.16 6.18
N TRP A 53 -23.53 5.43 6.39
CA TRP A 53 -24.53 4.43 6.71
C TRP A 53 -25.08 3.83 5.43
N MET A 54 -24.88 2.53 5.29
CA MET A 54 -25.32 1.71 4.17
C MET A 54 -26.29 0.63 4.67
N VAL A 55 -26.97 -0.04 3.75
CA VAL A 55 -27.72 -1.26 4.04
C VAL A 55 -26.93 -2.43 3.47
N ASP A 56 -26.79 -3.51 4.23
CA ASP A 56 -26.10 -4.70 3.77
C ASP A 56 -26.98 -5.48 2.78
N ASP A 57 -26.76 -5.24 1.48
CA ASP A 57 -27.50 -5.87 0.39
C ASP A 57 -26.85 -7.16 -0.13
N TRP A 58 -25.68 -7.53 0.37
CA TRP A 58 -24.85 -8.60 -0.21
C TRP A 58 -24.61 -9.77 0.75
N SER A 59 -24.69 -9.57 2.06
CA SER A 59 -24.47 -10.63 3.05
C SER A 59 -25.62 -11.60 3.10
N TYR A 60 -25.33 -12.90 3.10
CA TYR A 60 -26.35 -13.93 3.32
C TYR A 60 -26.99 -13.85 4.72
N SER A 61 -26.18 -13.62 5.77
CA SER A 61 -26.61 -13.69 7.17
C SER A 61 -27.07 -12.35 7.77
N ALA A 62 -26.77 -11.24 7.09
CA ALA A 62 -27.04 -9.89 7.57
C ALA A 62 -27.84 -9.03 6.56
N LEU A 63 -28.45 -9.67 5.55
CA LEU A 63 -29.22 -9.00 4.51
C LEU A 63 -30.24 -8.01 5.09
N GLY A 64 -30.21 -6.77 4.58
CA GLY A 64 -31.13 -5.70 4.96
C GLY A 64 -30.83 -5.02 6.31
N LYS A 65 -29.71 -5.35 6.97
CA LYS A 65 -29.29 -4.66 8.20
C LYS A 65 -28.49 -3.40 7.90
N ASP A 66 -28.58 -2.43 8.80
CA ASP A 66 -27.73 -1.24 8.75
C ASP A 66 -26.26 -1.64 8.91
N TRP A 67 -25.44 -1.14 8.01
CA TRP A 67 -23.99 -1.33 7.98
C TRP A 67 -23.31 0.04 8.03
N LEU A 68 -22.69 0.34 9.17
CA LEU A 68 -21.76 1.45 9.26
C LEU A 68 -20.43 1.01 8.64
N ASN A 69 -20.11 1.57 7.49
CA ASN A 69 -18.88 1.22 6.80
C ASN A 69 -17.68 1.87 7.50
N HIS A 70 -16.93 1.08 8.25
CA HIS A 70 -15.71 1.51 8.95
C HIS A 70 -14.48 1.60 8.03
N GLU A 71 -14.55 1.00 6.84
CA GLU A 71 -13.47 0.97 5.83
C GLU A 71 -13.72 1.98 4.70
N TRP A 72 -14.64 2.93 4.92
CA TRP A 72 -15.14 3.87 3.91
C TRP A 72 -14.04 4.60 3.12
N LEU A 73 -12.93 4.97 3.77
CA LEU A 73 -11.85 5.69 3.10
C LEU A 73 -11.13 4.78 2.10
N SER A 74 -10.84 3.54 2.49
CA SER A 74 -10.23 2.54 1.61
C SER A 74 -11.15 2.24 0.43
N ASP A 75 -12.45 2.10 0.68
CA ASP A 75 -13.45 1.83 -0.35
C ASP A 75 -13.54 2.96 -1.38
N ILE A 76 -13.56 4.22 -0.92
CA ILE A 76 -13.53 5.39 -1.81
C ILE A 76 -12.25 5.40 -2.65
N ILE A 77 -11.09 5.12 -2.04
CA ILE A 77 -9.82 5.06 -2.77
C ILE A 77 -9.88 3.96 -3.83
N PHE A 78 -10.29 2.76 -3.47
CA PHE A 78 -10.35 1.61 -4.39
C PHE A 78 -11.28 1.90 -5.56
N TYR A 79 -12.50 2.37 -5.28
CA TYR A 79 -13.44 2.73 -6.34
C TYR A 79 -12.92 3.88 -7.21
N THR A 80 -12.23 4.87 -6.64
CA THR A 80 -11.63 5.98 -7.41
C THR A 80 -10.58 5.47 -8.39
N TRP A 81 -9.65 4.61 -7.94
CA TRP A 81 -8.67 3.97 -8.83
C TRP A 81 -9.37 3.20 -9.96
N VAL A 82 -10.35 2.35 -9.61
CA VAL A 82 -11.10 1.55 -10.58
C VAL A 82 -11.86 2.43 -11.57
N SER A 83 -12.42 3.55 -11.14
CA SER A 83 -13.18 4.47 -12.00
C SER A 83 -12.33 5.16 -13.06
N VAL A 84 -11.02 5.32 -12.84
CA VAL A 84 -10.10 6.01 -13.76
C VAL A 84 -9.30 5.01 -14.60
N GLY A 85 -8.89 3.87 -14.02
CA GLY A 85 -7.95 2.94 -14.66
C GLY A 85 -8.42 1.49 -14.74
N GLY A 86 -9.67 1.19 -14.38
CA GLY A 86 -10.20 -0.18 -14.31
C GLY A 86 -9.63 -0.99 -13.14
N VAL A 87 -10.00 -2.26 -13.03
CA VAL A 87 -9.64 -3.12 -11.89
C VAL A 87 -8.13 -3.31 -11.74
N GLU A 88 -7.41 -3.41 -12.87
CA GLU A 88 -5.94 -3.53 -12.91
C GLU A 88 -5.22 -2.39 -12.20
N SER A 89 -5.87 -1.22 -12.13
CA SER A 89 -5.29 -0.05 -11.46
C SER A 89 -5.05 -0.26 -9.96
N LEU A 90 -5.79 -1.19 -9.33
CA LEU A 90 -5.60 -1.57 -7.93
C LEU A 90 -4.26 -2.28 -7.69
N VAL A 91 -3.71 -2.95 -8.70
CA VAL A 91 -2.38 -3.57 -8.61
C VAL A 91 -1.32 -2.48 -8.48
N TYR A 92 -1.42 -1.41 -9.28
CA TYR A 92 -0.51 -0.26 -9.17
C TYR A 92 -0.68 0.47 -7.84
N TRP A 93 -1.92 0.62 -7.36
CA TRP A 93 -2.18 1.18 -6.03
C TRP A 93 -1.49 0.35 -4.93
N LYS A 94 -1.64 -0.98 -4.96
CA LYS A 94 -0.98 -1.90 -4.03
C LYS A 94 0.54 -1.71 -4.04
N TRP A 95 1.15 -1.73 -5.23
CA TRP A 95 2.60 -1.55 -5.37
C TRP A 95 3.08 -0.21 -4.85
N LEU A 96 2.32 0.87 -5.10
CA LEU A 96 2.64 2.20 -4.60
C LEU A 96 2.63 2.24 -3.07
N VAL A 97 1.57 1.75 -2.44
CA VAL A 97 1.44 1.73 -0.97
C VAL A 97 2.54 0.88 -0.33
N LEU A 98 2.83 -0.28 -0.91
CA LEU A 98 3.86 -1.19 -0.43
C LEU A 98 5.25 -0.56 -0.52
N VAL A 99 5.64 -0.06 -1.69
CA VAL A 99 6.95 0.59 -1.87
C VAL A 99 7.06 1.83 -0.98
N ALA A 100 6.02 2.66 -0.89
CA ALA A 100 6.02 3.85 -0.05
C ALA A 100 6.20 3.49 1.44
N THR A 101 5.48 2.48 1.93
CA THR A 101 5.53 2.05 3.33
C THR A 101 6.94 1.58 3.71
N PHE A 102 7.54 0.70 2.92
CA PHE A 102 8.87 0.15 3.23
C PHE A 102 10.00 1.12 2.90
N ALA A 103 9.84 2.03 1.94
CA ALA A 103 10.79 3.11 1.70
C ALA A 103 10.81 4.13 2.86
N ILE A 104 9.65 4.47 3.41
CA ILE A 104 9.55 5.31 4.62
C ILE A 104 10.21 4.58 5.81
N LEU A 105 9.91 3.29 6.00
CA LEU A 105 10.53 2.49 7.05
C LEU A 105 12.06 2.46 6.92
N GLN A 106 12.58 2.18 5.71
CA GLN A 106 14.01 2.23 5.43
C GLN A 106 14.59 3.61 5.77
N HIS A 107 13.94 4.69 5.31
CA HIS A 107 14.41 6.05 5.56
C HIS A 107 14.51 6.36 7.06
N VAL A 108 13.48 6.02 7.83
CA VAL A 108 13.46 6.20 9.29
C VAL A 108 14.58 5.38 9.95
N LEU A 109 14.71 4.10 9.60
CA LEU A 109 15.75 3.23 10.17
C LEU A 109 17.17 3.66 9.80
N SER A 110 17.38 4.18 8.58
CA SER A 110 18.66 4.75 8.15
C SER A 110 19.02 6.00 8.95
N ARG A 111 18.03 6.83 9.31
CA ARG A 111 18.25 8.04 10.12
C ARG A 111 18.56 7.71 11.56
N GLU A 112 17.82 6.79 12.17
CA GLU A 112 18.02 6.38 13.58
C GLU A 112 19.35 5.62 13.78
N SER A 113 19.72 4.76 12.82
CA SER A 113 20.98 3.99 12.91
C SER A 113 22.22 4.76 12.46
N GLY A 114 22.05 5.90 11.77
CA GLY A 114 23.14 6.59 11.07
C GLY A 114 23.75 5.80 9.90
N SER A 115 23.14 4.68 9.50
CA SER A 115 23.64 3.79 8.45
C SER A 115 22.55 3.49 7.41
N PRO A 116 22.68 4.02 6.18
CA PRO A 116 21.77 3.69 5.08
C PRO A 116 21.66 2.19 4.81
N PHE A 117 22.75 1.46 4.96
CA PHE A 117 22.80 0.01 4.77
C PHE A 117 22.03 -0.74 5.85
N ALA A 118 22.19 -0.37 7.13
CA ALA A 118 21.43 -0.98 8.22
C ALA A 118 19.93 -0.77 8.03
N GLY A 119 19.51 0.45 7.63
CA GLY A 119 18.10 0.74 7.33
C GLY A 119 17.54 -0.13 6.19
N LEU A 120 18.30 -0.35 5.12
CA LEU A 120 17.90 -1.24 4.03
C LEU A 120 17.73 -2.69 4.50
N VAL A 121 18.70 -3.23 5.24
CA VAL A 121 18.66 -4.62 5.73
C VAL A 121 17.47 -4.82 6.66
N CYS A 122 17.26 -3.93 7.63
CA CYS A 122 16.16 -4.03 8.58
C CYS A 122 14.79 -3.91 7.89
N ALA A 123 14.62 -2.97 6.95
CA ALA A 123 13.38 -2.84 6.18
C ALA A 123 13.16 -4.06 5.27
N GLY A 124 14.23 -4.61 4.67
CA GLY A 124 14.17 -5.84 3.87
C GLY A 124 13.77 -7.06 4.69
N ILE A 125 14.27 -7.20 5.92
CA ILE A 125 13.84 -8.27 6.84
C ILE A 125 12.37 -8.10 7.22
N ALA A 126 11.93 -6.88 7.55
CA ALA A 126 10.53 -6.60 7.84
C ALA A 126 9.62 -6.97 6.66
N MET A 127 10.06 -6.63 5.43
CA MET A 127 9.36 -7.00 4.19
C MET A 127 9.27 -8.52 4.02
N ALA A 128 10.37 -9.24 4.25
CA ALA A 128 10.40 -10.69 4.14
C ALA A 128 9.46 -11.38 5.14
N ILE A 129 9.33 -10.82 6.36
CA ILE A 129 8.38 -11.30 7.36
C ILE A 129 6.94 -11.02 6.93
N ALA A 130 6.68 -9.86 6.32
CA ALA A 130 5.36 -9.46 5.85
C ALA A 130 4.94 -10.19 4.56
N ALA A 131 5.88 -10.71 3.77
CA ALA A 131 5.66 -11.29 2.45
C ALA A 131 4.47 -12.28 2.31
N PRO A 132 4.18 -13.16 3.28
CA PRO A 132 3.02 -14.06 3.17
C PRO A 132 1.65 -13.35 3.18
N PHE A 133 1.61 -12.05 3.52
CA PHE A 133 0.41 -11.26 3.71
C PHE A 133 0.25 -10.11 2.69
N LEU A 134 1.11 -10.04 1.66
CA LEU A 134 1.19 -8.95 0.67
C LEU A 134 0.77 -9.40 -0.75
#